data_AF-A0A291P723-F1
#
_entry.id   AF-A0A291P723-F1
#
_cell.length_a   1.000
_cell.length_b   1.000
_cell.length_c   1.000
_cell.angle_alpha   90.00
_cell.angle_beta   90.00
_cell.angle_gamma   90.00
#
_symmetry.space_group_name_H-M   'P 1'
#
loop_
_entity.id
_entity.type
_entity.pdbx_description
1 polymer ?
#
loop_
_entity_poly.entity_id
_entity_poly.type
_entity_poly.pdbx_seq_one_letter_code
_entity_poly.pdbx_strand_id
1 'polypeptide(L)'
;MIASPRQGDEEDGPPEGMTLLGLQPRVLDWGEPVPPPGVVIEAVDLGVTPGGWGYLVARLAPVPPAWPAAMPVGMVLRVRRLILAAGMDTPSRFGDDGWLLLSDEREASDIAALLLRPTGVHFVNHARHRRFADRWPSRLQQLNAFLQEQGLPATATVFDEDLVLELYGIRPCRDLRFLTLGEPLRPAPPFVANDAQLVHHGLDKASLVENPRYHLQVEGLRFVSFDRVRRFKLSRGRLVDHNDLAMMRALEAGAPWRLALGGYLDGGLVLLQRLRRLGRWVARRLTGPSRRRDGVSPRRR
;
A
#
# COMPACT_ATOMS: atom_id res chain seq x y z
N MET A 1 -31.15 -27.73 -47.19
CA MET A 1 -29.98 -26.83 -46.99
C MET A 1 -30.35 -25.87 -45.88
N ILE A 2 -29.79 -26.08 -44.69
CA ILE A 2 -30.02 -25.23 -43.51
C ILE A 2 -28.76 -24.39 -43.36
N ALA A 3 -28.90 -23.07 -43.52
CA ALA A 3 -27.80 -22.13 -43.37
C ALA A 3 -27.54 -21.89 -41.88
N SER A 4 -26.34 -22.24 -41.42
CA SER A 4 -25.87 -21.89 -40.07
C SER A 4 -25.69 -20.38 -39.93
N PRO A 5 -26.05 -19.79 -38.78
CA PRO A 5 -25.79 -18.38 -38.51
C PRO A 5 -24.29 -18.17 -38.32
N ARG A 6 -23.74 -17.17 -39.01
CA ARG A 6 -22.38 -16.68 -38.78
C ARG A 6 -22.35 -15.99 -37.42
N GLN A 7 -21.69 -16.61 -36.45
CA GLN A 7 -21.15 -15.90 -35.28
C GLN A 7 -20.03 -14.99 -35.81
N GLY A 8 -20.33 -13.71 -35.95
CA GLY A 8 -19.32 -12.68 -36.03
C GLY A 8 -18.92 -12.34 -34.60
N ASP A 9 -17.77 -12.85 -34.17
CA ASP A 9 -17.04 -12.30 -33.03
C ASP A 9 -16.48 -10.94 -33.50
N GLU A 10 -17.30 -9.89 -33.43
CA GLU A 10 -16.76 -8.53 -33.38
C GLU A 10 -16.02 -8.42 -32.05
N GLU A 11 -14.69 -8.49 -32.11
CA GLU A 11 -13.80 -7.99 -31.06
C GLU A 11 -14.09 -6.50 -30.92
N ASP A 12 -15.13 -6.15 -30.16
CA ASP A 12 -15.35 -4.80 -29.68
C ASP A 12 -14.09 -4.43 -28.87
N GLY A 13 -13.22 -3.65 -29.50
CA GLY A 13 -12.04 -3.08 -28.87
C GLY A 13 -12.43 -2.38 -27.56
N PRO A 14 -11.49 -2.21 -26.62
CA PRO A 14 -11.79 -1.56 -25.35
C PRO A 14 -12.48 -0.22 -25.62
N PRO A 15 -13.65 0.03 -25.03
CA PRO A 15 -14.44 1.22 -25.32
C PRO A 15 -13.57 2.48 -25.21
N GLU A 16 -13.43 3.20 -26.32
CA GLU A 16 -12.67 4.44 -26.38
C GLU A 16 -13.43 5.52 -25.61
N GLY A 17 -12.79 6.12 -24.61
CA GLY A 17 -13.43 7.19 -23.84
C GLY A 17 -12.70 7.56 -22.55
N MET A 18 -13.17 8.65 -21.95
CA MET A 18 -12.66 9.12 -20.66
C MET A 18 -13.18 8.22 -19.55
N THR A 19 -12.28 7.67 -18.74
CA THR A 19 -12.66 6.87 -17.57
C THR A 19 -12.98 7.79 -16.39
N LEU A 20 -14.11 7.53 -15.74
CA LEU A 20 -14.53 8.19 -14.50
C LEU A 20 -14.66 7.18 -13.36
N LEU A 21 -14.48 7.65 -12.12
CA LEU A 21 -14.86 6.90 -10.93
C LEU A 21 -15.99 7.63 -10.18
N GLY A 22 -17.16 7.00 -10.12
CA GLY A 22 -18.30 7.48 -9.36
C GLY A 22 -18.38 6.81 -7.98
N LEU A 23 -18.61 7.60 -6.94
CA LEU A 23 -18.78 7.14 -5.57
C LEU A 23 -20.06 7.67 -4.96
N GLN A 24 -20.81 6.83 -4.25
CA GLN A 24 -22.03 7.25 -3.57
C GLN A 24 -22.27 6.41 -2.29
N PRO A 25 -22.35 7.04 -1.10
CA PRO A 25 -22.75 6.35 0.12
C PRO A 25 -24.25 6.08 0.09
N ARG A 26 -24.68 4.86 0.43
CA ARG A 26 -26.08 4.43 0.38
C ARG A 26 -26.47 3.46 1.46
N VAL A 27 -27.72 3.54 1.90
CA VAL A 27 -28.38 2.48 2.68
C VAL A 27 -28.92 1.44 1.70
N LEU A 28 -28.74 0.15 2.01
CA LEU A 28 -29.08 -0.98 1.13
C LEU A 28 -30.54 -0.96 0.61
N ASP A 29 -31.47 -0.41 1.39
CA ASP A 29 -32.91 -0.45 1.08
C ASP A 29 -33.42 0.70 0.19
N TRP A 30 -32.54 1.63 -0.20
CA TRP A 30 -32.92 2.71 -1.10
C TRP A 30 -32.86 2.19 -2.53
N GLY A 31 -33.88 2.48 -3.36
CA GLY A 31 -33.93 2.07 -4.77
C GLY A 31 -32.68 2.47 -5.57
N GLU A 32 -32.53 1.93 -6.78
CA GLU A 32 -31.37 2.27 -7.62
C GLU A 32 -31.44 3.75 -8.06
N PRO A 33 -30.48 4.60 -7.64
CA PRO A 33 -30.38 5.95 -8.15
C PRO A 33 -29.95 5.89 -9.61
N VAL A 34 -30.34 6.93 -10.34
CA VAL A 34 -29.95 7.06 -11.73
C VAL A 34 -28.40 7.07 -11.78
N PRO A 35 -27.79 6.19 -12.58
CA PRO A 35 -26.34 6.22 -12.74
C PRO A 35 -25.91 7.59 -13.31
N PRO A 36 -24.71 8.07 -12.95
CA PRO A 36 -24.17 9.24 -13.62
C PRO A 36 -23.97 8.93 -15.11
N PRO A 37 -23.88 9.98 -15.97
CA PRO A 37 -23.70 9.79 -17.41
C PRO A 37 -22.48 8.92 -17.71
N GLY A 38 -22.62 8.02 -18.69
CA GLY A 38 -21.58 7.08 -19.12
C GLY A 38 -22.01 5.62 -19.06
N VAL A 39 -21.18 4.76 -19.63
CA VAL A 39 -21.36 3.30 -19.57
C VAL A 39 -20.66 2.78 -18.33
N VAL A 40 -21.40 2.12 -17.45
CA VAL A 40 -20.83 1.47 -16.25
C VAL A 40 -20.10 0.20 -16.68
N ILE A 41 -18.78 0.16 -16.47
CA ILE A 41 -17.94 -1.01 -16.79
C ILE A 41 -17.62 -1.86 -15.56
N GLU A 42 -17.69 -1.28 -14.36
CA GLU A 42 -17.45 -1.96 -13.10
C GLU A 42 -18.32 -1.32 -12.01
N ALA A 43 -18.95 -2.13 -11.17
CA ALA A 43 -19.72 -1.65 -10.04
C ALA A 43 -19.52 -2.57 -8.83
N VAL A 44 -19.29 -1.99 -7.66
CA VAL A 44 -19.16 -2.74 -6.41
C VAL A 44 -19.76 -1.96 -5.25
N ASP A 45 -20.42 -2.67 -4.34
CA ASP A 45 -20.89 -2.13 -3.07
C ASP A 45 -19.93 -2.57 -1.96
N LEU A 46 -19.38 -1.61 -1.23
CA LEU A 46 -18.33 -1.85 -0.24
C LEU A 46 -18.83 -1.55 1.17
N GLY A 47 -18.65 -2.51 2.08
CA GLY A 47 -18.70 -2.24 3.51
C GLY A 47 -17.45 -1.46 3.92
N VAL A 48 -17.65 -0.26 4.48
CA VAL A 48 -16.56 0.60 4.96
C VAL A 48 -16.67 0.77 6.47
N THR A 49 -15.58 0.53 7.19
CA THR A 49 -15.55 0.75 8.65
C THR A 49 -15.64 2.25 8.97
N PRO A 50 -16.10 2.66 10.17
CA PRO A 50 -16.13 4.08 10.53
C PRO A 50 -14.77 4.79 10.40
N GLY A 51 -13.68 4.08 10.72
CA GLY A 51 -12.31 4.59 10.55
C GLY A 51 -11.91 4.72 9.08
N GLY A 52 -12.27 3.74 8.25
CA GLY A 52 -12.05 3.80 6.81
C GLY A 52 -12.85 4.92 6.14
N TRP A 53 -14.09 5.14 6.56
CA TRP A 53 -14.93 6.23 6.05
C TRP A 53 -14.33 7.59 6.34
N GLY A 54 -13.90 7.82 7.59
CA GLY A 54 -13.23 9.07 7.95
C GLY A 54 -11.95 9.32 7.14
N TYR A 55 -11.21 8.26 6.81
CA TYR A 55 -10.06 8.36 5.91
C TYR A 55 -10.45 8.71 4.48
N LEU A 56 -11.46 8.04 3.92
CA LEU A 56 -11.93 8.30 2.56
C LEU A 56 -12.50 9.72 2.41
N VAL A 57 -13.35 10.17 3.33
CA VAL A 57 -13.91 11.53 3.30
C VAL A 57 -12.80 12.59 3.35
N ALA A 58 -11.81 12.40 4.22
CA ALA A 58 -10.68 13.32 4.29
C ALA A 58 -9.84 13.32 3.01
N ARG A 59 -9.69 12.15 2.36
CA ARG A 59 -8.92 12.00 1.12
C ARG A 59 -9.65 12.55 -0.11
N LEU A 60 -10.97 12.42 -0.15
CA LEU A 60 -11.83 12.79 -1.27
C LEU A 60 -12.32 14.25 -1.22
N ALA A 61 -12.01 14.97 -0.13
CA ALA A 61 -12.48 16.33 0.09
C ALA A 61 -12.10 17.28 -1.09
N PRO A 62 -13.01 18.18 -1.51
CA PRO A 62 -14.37 18.32 -1.00
C PRO A 62 -15.30 17.19 -1.45
N VAL A 63 -16.21 16.77 -0.56
CA VAL A 63 -17.25 15.75 -0.82
C VAL A 63 -18.63 16.41 -0.91
N PRO A 64 -19.63 15.76 -1.53
CA PRO A 64 -21.00 16.29 -1.56
C PRO A 64 -21.54 16.60 -0.15
N PRO A 65 -22.26 17.72 0.06
CA PRO A 65 -22.79 18.09 1.37
C PRO A 65 -23.74 17.05 2.01
N ALA A 66 -24.37 16.22 1.19
CA ALA A 66 -25.25 15.15 1.64
C ALA A 66 -24.48 13.93 2.20
N TRP A 67 -23.15 13.85 2.02
CA TRP A 67 -22.37 12.76 2.57
C TRP A 67 -22.34 12.83 4.09
N PRO A 68 -22.61 11.71 4.80
CA PRO A 68 -22.63 11.73 6.24
C PRO A 68 -21.21 11.91 6.80
N ALA A 69 -21.07 12.71 7.86
CA ALA A 69 -19.78 12.93 8.51
C ALA A 69 -19.19 11.66 9.13
N ALA A 70 -20.05 10.70 9.50
CA ALA A 70 -19.67 9.38 10.01
C ALA A 70 -20.50 8.30 9.31
N MET A 71 -19.91 7.14 9.04
CA MET A 71 -20.59 6.04 8.35
C MET A 71 -21.70 5.46 9.26
N PRO A 72 -22.98 5.55 8.87
CA PRO A 72 -24.07 4.89 9.58
C PRO A 72 -23.95 3.36 9.50
N VAL A 73 -24.52 2.67 10.48
CA VAL A 73 -24.61 1.20 10.47
C VAL A 73 -25.46 0.76 9.27
N GLY A 74 -24.99 -0.24 8.52
CA GLY A 74 -25.71 -0.78 7.35
C GLY A 74 -25.56 0.05 6.08
N MET A 75 -24.80 1.14 6.11
CA MET A 75 -24.46 1.89 4.89
C MET A 75 -23.34 1.18 4.12
N VAL A 76 -23.43 1.20 2.80
CA VAL A 76 -22.40 0.75 1.87
C VAL A 76 -21.93 1.93 1.02
N LEU A 77 -20.68 1.88 0.56
CA LEU A 77 -20.16 2.79 -0.45
C LEU A 77 -20.29 2.11 -1.81
N ARG A 78 -21.18 2.62 -2.66
CA ARG A 78 -21.28 2.19 -4.05
C ARG A 78 -20.17 2.87 -4.85
N VAL A 79 -19.38 2.07 -5.56
CA VAL A 79 -18.31 2.54 -6.43
C VAL A 79 -18.59 2.04 -7.83
N ARG A 80 -18.54 2.95 -8.81
CA ARG A 80 -18.74 2.65 -10.22
C ARG A 80 -17.57 3.18 -11.02
N ARG A 81 -16.99 2.36 -11.89
CA ARG A 81 -16.10 2.81 -12.94
C ARG A 81 -16.92 2.99 -14.20
N LEU A 82 -16.84 4.16 -14.80
CA LEU A 82 -17.62 4.53 -15.98
C LEU A 82 -16.70 4.95 -17.12
N ILE A 83 -17.19 4.79 -18.35
CA ILE A 83 -16.58 5.38 -19.54
C ILE A 83 -17.58 6.35 -20.16
N LEU A 84 -17.14 7.59 -20.35
CA LEU A 84 -17.89 8.58 -21.11
C LEU A 84 -17.66 8.36 -22.60
N ALA A 85 -18.72 8.48 -23.39
CA ALA A 85 -18.60 8.46 -24.85
C ALA A 85 -17.74 9.64 -25.33
N ALA A 86 -17.03 9.44 -26.43
CA ALA A 86 -16.23 10.48 -27.06
C ALA A 86 -17.08 11.72 -27.37
N GLY A 87 -16.57 12.90 -27.01
CA GLY A 87 -17.25 14.18 -27.22
C GLY A 87 -18.28 14.57 -26.16
N MET A 88 -18.52 13.75 -25.13
CA MET A 88 -19.30 14.19 -23.96
C MET A 88 -18.48 15.13 -23.08
N ASP A 89 -19.14 16.16 -22.55
CA ASP A 89 -18.55 17.03 -21.55
C ASP A 89 -18.27 16.25 -20.26
N THR A 90 -17.16 16.59 -19.59
CA THR A 90 -16.84 16.03 -18.28
C THR A 90 -17.89 16.51 -17.26
N PRO A 91 -18.57 15.61 -16.54
CA PRO A 91 -19.56 16.00 -15.56
C PRO A 91 -18.91 16.75 -14.39
N SER A 92 -19.71 17.55 -13.68
CA SER A 92 -19.28 18.17 -12.43
C SER A 92 -18.83 17.13 -11.41
N ARG A 93 -17.87 17.48 -10.56
CA ARG A 93 -17.38 16.61 -9.47
C ARG A 93 -18.52 16.13 -8.55
N PHE A 94 -19.57 16.94 -8.39
CA PHE A 94 -20.76 16.59 -7.63
C PHE A 94 -21.93 16.38 -8.60
N GLY A 95 -22.51 15.19 -8.59
CA GLY A 95 -23.74 14.87 -9.32
C GLY A 95 -24.98 15.11 -8.47
N ASP A 96 -26.14 15.20 -9.12
CA ASP A 96 -27.40 15.65 -8.53
C ASP A 96 -27.92 14.76 -7.37
N ASP A 97 -27.54 13.47 -7.35
CA ASP A 97 -27.95 12.50 -6.31
C ASP A 97 -26.87 12.22 -5.25
N GLY A 98 -25.95 13.16 -5.02
CA GLY A 98 -24.87 12.98 -4.06
C GLY A 98 -23.76 12.05 -4.55
N TRP A 99 -23.67 11.83 -5.86
CA TRP A 99 -22.51 11.22 -6.49
C TRP A 99 -21.30 12.14 -6.36
N LEU A 100 -20.17 11.55 -6.03
CA LEU A 100 -18.85 12.15 -6.22
C LEU A 100 -18.23 11.52 -7.47
N LEU A 101 -17.93 12.34 -8.48
CA LEU A 101 -17.35 11.93 -9.75
C LEU A 101 -15.90 12.39 -9.82
N LEU A 102 -14.98 11.43 -9.93
CA LEU A 102 -13.56 11.67 -10.10
C LEU A 102 -13.21 11.52 -11.58
N SER A 103 -12.81 12.63 -12.19
CA SER A 103 -12.45 12.74 -13.60
C SER A 103 -10.95 12.90 -13.84
N ASP A 104 -10.19 13.34 -12.83
CA ASP A 104 -8.73 13.32 -12.88
C ASP A 104 -8.24 11.86 -12.87
N GLU A 105 -7.48 11.47 -13.90
CA GLU A 105 -7.05 10.08 -14.10
C GLU A 105 -6.22 9.57 -12.92
N ARG A 106 -5.36 10.42 -12.35
CA ARG A 106 -4.49 10.06 -11.23
C ARG A 106 -5.29 9.86 -9.96
N GLU A 107 -6.16 10.80 -9.60
CA GLU A 107 -7.04 10.70 -8.44
C GLU A 107 -7.97 9.48 -8.58
N ALA A 108 -8.62 9.33 -9.74
CA ALA A 108 -9.51 8.20 -10.01
C ALA A 108 -8.77 6.86 -9.91
N SER A 109 -7.58 6.74 -10.49
CA SER A 109 -6.75 5.52 -10.40
C SER A 109 -6.32 5.20 -8.96
N ASP A 110 -5.89 6.20 -8.18
CA ASP A 110 -5.48 6.01 -6.80
C ASP A 110 -6.66 5.57 -5.91
N ILE A 111 -7.82 6.21 -6.05
CA ILE A 111 -9.03 5.84 -5.31
C ILE A 111 -9.57 4.49 -5.78
N ALA A 112 -9.52 4.19 -7.09
CA ALA A 112 -9.87 2.89 -7.63
C ALA A 112 -8.99 1.79 -7.04
N ALA A 113 -7.68 2.03 -6.90
CA ALA A 113 -6.78 1.06 -6.29
C ALA A 113 -7.08 0.79 -4.80
N LEU A 114 -7.64 1.79 -4.09
CA LEU A 114 -8.09 1.64 -2.71
C LEU A 114 -9.44 0.93 -2.58
N LEU A 115 -10.36 1.12 -3.52
CA LEU A 115 -11.75 0.68 -3.37
C LEU A 115 -12.12 -0.55 -4.20
N LEU A 116 -11.52 -0.73 -5.37
CA LEU A 116 -11.84 -1.82 -6.30
C LEU A 116 -10.90 -3.03 -6.13
N ARG A 117 -9.82 -2.89 -5.37
CA ARG A 117 -8.88 -3.98 -5.10
C ARG A 117 -9.04 -4.52 -3.67
N PRO A 118 -9.00 -5.85 -3.46
CA PRO A 118 -9.08 -6.43 -2.12
C PRO A 118 -8.01 -5.91 -1.15
N THR A 119 -6.80 -5.66 -1.64
CA THR A 119 -5.68 -5.13 -0.82
C THR A 119 -5.91 -3.70 -0.37
N GLY A 120 -6.51 -2.87 -1.25
CA GLY A 120 -6.92 -1.51 -0.94
C GLY A 120 -8.07 -1.48 0.06
N VAL A 121 -9.12 -2.28 -0.17
CA VAL A 121 -10.29 -2.34 0.73
C VAL A 121 -9.86 -2.77 2.12
N HIS A 122 -8.98 -3.77 2.21
CA HIS A 122 -8.39 -4.20 3.47
C HIS A 122 -7.63 -3.06 4.18
N PHE A 123 -6.82 -2.29 3.44
CA PHE A 123 -6.11 -1.13 3.99
C PHE A 123 -7.08 -0.07 4.51
N VAL A 124 -8.07 0.32 3.73
CA VAL A 124 -9.10 1.30 4.12
C VAL A 124 -9.79 0.86 5.40
N ASN A 125 -10.18 -0.41 5.51
CA ASN A 125 -10.99 -0.90 6.62
C ASN A 125 -10.23 -1.19 7.91
N HIS A 126 -8.95 -1.60 7.82
CA HIS A 126 -8.19 -2.07 8.97
C HIS A 126 -7.06 -1.14 9.42
N ALA A 127 -6.52 -0.29 8.56
CA ALA A 127 -5.41 0.58 8.96
C ALA A 127 -5.83 1.64 9.98
N ARG A 128 -4.89 2.01 10.85
CA ARG A 128 -5.08 3.11 11.82
C ARG A 128 -4.66 4.43 11.20
N HIS A 129 -5.40 4.89 10.18
CA HIS A 129 -5.07 6.06 9.34
C HIS A 129 -4.57 7.29 10.13
N ARG A 130 -5.22 7.63 11.25
CA ARG A 130 -4.82 8.75 12.11
C ARG A 130 -3.40 8.65 12.69
N ARG A 131 -2.88 7.44 12.92
CA ARG A 131 -1.52 7.25 13.47
C ARG A 131 -0.41 7.54 12.47
N PHE A 132 -0.75 7.62 11.19
CA PHE A 132 0.19 7.81 10.13
C PHE A 132 -0.06 9.08 9.31
N ALA A 133 -1.27 9.63 9.37
CA ALA A 133 -1.68 10.86 8.68
C ALA A 133 -0.63 11.98 8.78
N ASP A 134 -0.12 12.28 9.98
CA ASP A 134 0.83 13.38 10.18
C ASP A 134 2.22 13.11 9.59
N ARG A 135 2.62 11.84 9.49
CA ARG A 135 3.95 11.43 9.01
C ARG A 135 3.97 11.10 7.53
N TRP A 136 2.80 10.82 6.95
CA TRP A 136 2.70 10.38 5.57
C TRP A 136 3.20 11.41 4.57
N PRO A 137 2.87 12.72 4.65
CA PRO A 137 3.36 13.69 3.68
C PRO A 137 4.88 13.72 3.57
N SER A 138 5.58 13.74 4.72
CA SER A 138 7.05 13.70 4.75
C SER A 138 7.60 12.37 4.23
N ARG A 139 6.94 11.26 4.55
CA ARG A 139 7.34 9.94 4.06
C ARG A 139 7.15 9.85 2.54
N LEU A 140 6.01 10.27 2.00
CA LEU A 140 5.72 10.31 0.57
C LEU A 140 6.75 11.14 -0.17
N GLN A 141 7.07 12.33 0.34
CA GLN A 141 8.13 13.18 -0.22
C GLN A 141 9.47 12.45 -0.25
N GLN A 142 9.84 11.77 0.84
CA GLN A 142 11.08 11.01 0.95
C GLN A 142 11.14 9.85 -0.08
N LEU A 143 10.03 9.12 -0.25
CA LEU A 143 9.96 8.00 -1.21
C LEU A 143 10.04 8.50 -2.66
N ASN A 144 9.34 9.58 -2.99
CA ASN A 144 9.38 10.17 -4.33
C ASN A 144 10.75 10.74 -4.67
N ALA A 145 11.38 11.47 -3.73
CA ALA A 145 12.74 11.98 -3.92
C ALA A 145 13.72 10.83 -4.18
N PHE A 146 13.63 9.75 -3.41
CA PHE A 146 14.44 8.56 -3.64
C PHE A 146 14.24 7.96 -5.03
N LEU A 147 13.00 7.77 -5.49
CA LEU A 147 12.74 7.23 -6.82
C LEU A 147 13.33 8.13 -7.92
N GLN A 148 13.18 9.44 -7.79
CA GLN A 148 13.74 10.42 -8.74
C GLN A 148 15.27 10.41 -8.74
N GLU A 149 15.91 10.48 -7.57
CA GLU A 149 17.37 10.47 -7.43
C GLU A 149 18.01 9.18 -7.96
N GLN A 150 17.31 8.05 -7.84
CA GLN A 150 17.79 6.77 -8.33
C GLN A 150 17.37 6.46 -9.77
N GLY A 151 16.61 7.34 -10.43
CA GLY A 151 16.08 7.10 -11.77
C GLY A 151 15.14 5.88 -11.86
N LEU A 152 14.47 5.54 -10.75
CA LEU A 152 13.62 4.36 -10.67
C LEU A 152 12.16 4.70 -11.01
N PRO A 153 11.51 3.96 -11.93
CA PRO A 153 10.09 4.14 -12.17
C PRO A 153 9.28 3.62 -10.98
N ALA A 154 8.31 4.42 -10.51
CA ALA A 154 7.40 4.03 -9.43
C ALA A 154 6.59 2.78 -9.78
N THR A 155 6.27 2.58 -11.06
CA THR A 155 5.53 1.42 -11.56
C THR A 155 6.36 0.14 -11.58
N ALA A 156 7.69 0.21 -11.49
CA ALA A 156 8.56 -0.98 -11.41
C ALA A 156 9.28 -1.06 -10.06
N THR A 157 8.82 -0.33 -9.04
CA THR A 157 9.40 -0.34 -7.69
C THR A 157 8.32 -0.58 -6.66
N VAL A 158 8.59 -1.50 -5.74
CA VAL A 158 7.70 -1.86 -4.63
C VAL A 158 8.43 -1.66 -3.31
N PHE A 159 7.81 -0.95 -2.38
CA PHE A 159 8.33 -0.78 -1.02
C PHE A 159 7.82 -1.87 -0.08
N ASP A 160 8.64 -2.21 0.92
CA ASP A 160 8.54 -3.51 1.58
C ASP A 160 7.91 -3.50 3.00
N GLU A 161 7.87 -4.71 3.58
CA GLU A 161 7.36 -5.16 4.88
C GLU A 161 7.14 -4.07 5.94
N ASP A 162 8.22 -3.44 6.41
CA ASP A 162 8.19 -2.59 7.60
C ASP A 162 7.48 -1.26 7.32
N LEU A 163 7.55 -0.79 6.08
CA LEU A 163 6.81 0.40 5.66
C LEU A 163 5.32 0.12 5.55
N VAL A 164 4.93 -1.10 5.15
CA VAL A 164 3.54 -1.54 5.17
C VAL A 164 2.99 -1.57 6.59
N LEU A 165 3.76 -2.08 7.57
CA LEU A 165 3.34 -2.04 8.97
C LEU A 165 3.19 -0.61 9.50
N GLU A 166 4.04 0.31 9.04
CA GLU A 166 3.90 1.73 9.37
C GLU A 166 2.66 2.37 8.74
N LEU A 167 2.40 2.09 7.46
CA LEU A 167 1.20 2.53 6.73
C LEU A 167 -0.08 2.09 7.44
N TYR A 168 -0.12 0.84 7.91
CA TYR A 168 -1.25 0.31 8.69
C TYR A 168 -1.33 0.89 10.12
N GLY A 169 -0.35 1.69 10.55
CA GLY A 169 -0.29 2.30 11.88
C GLY A 169 0.02 1.30 13.01
N ILE A 170 0.69 0.19 12.68
CA ILE A 170 1.09 -0.85 13.62
C ILE A 170 2.34 -0.39 14.40
N ARG A 171 3.43 -0.09 13.70
CA ARG A 171 4.70 0.38 14.29
C ARG A 171 5.51 1.22 13.29
N PRO A 172 6.44 2.09 13.72
CA PRO A 172 7.27 2.87 12.81
C PRO A 172 8.23 2.00 12.00
N CYS A 173 8.45 2.39 10.74
CA CYS A 173 9.47 1.81 9.88
C CYS A 173 10.84 2.43 10.19
N ARG A 174 11.88 1.59 10.22
CA ARG A 174 13.26 2.02 10.53
C ARG A 174 14.16 2.04 9.31
N ASP A 175 14.05 0.99 8.49
CA ASP A 175 14.82 0.83 7.26
C ASP A 175 13.84 0.82 6.09
N LEU A 176 14.03 1.73 5.13
CA LEU A 176 13.17 1.81 3.96
C LEU A 176 13.65 0.79 2.93
N ARG A 177 12.94 -0.33 2.86
CA ARG A 177 13.29 -1.41 1.95
C ARG A 177 12.48 -1.33 0.68
N PHE A 178 13.12 -1.70 -0.42
CA PHE A 178 12.49 -1.71 -1.74
C PHE A 178 12.99 -2.89 -2.59
N LEU A 179 12.16 -3.25 -3.56
CA LEU A 179 12.46 -4.15 -4.67
C LEU A 179 12.13 -3.43 -5.96
N THR A 180 13.00 -3.49 -6.95
CA THR A 180 12.79 -2.81 -8.24
C THR A 180 13.34 -3.61 -9.40
N LEU A 181 12.65 -3.61 -10.55
CA LEU A 181 13.16 -4.23 -11.77
C LEU A 181 14.22 -3.37 -12.48
N GLY A 182 14.32 -2.09 -12.12
CA GLY A 182 15.41 -1.23 -12.60
C GLY A 182 16.73 -1.49 -11.87
N GLU A 183 17.81 -0.89 -12.38
CA GLU A 183 19.10 -0.85 -11.70
C GLU A 183 19.20 0.48 -10.93
N PRO A 184 19.22 0.48 -9.59
CA PRO A 184 19.37 1.70 -8.82
C PRO A 184 20.79 2.24 -8.99
N LEU A 185 20.93 3.55 -9.22
CA LEU A 185 22.23 4.19 -9.43
C LEU A 185 23.19 3.95 -8.25
N ARG A 186 22.79 4.39 -7.04
CA ARG A 186 23.53 4.22 -5.77
C ARG A 186 22.56 4.36 -4.60
N PRO A 187 21.90 3.28 -4.15
CA PRO A 187 21.03 3.34 -2.98
C PRO A 187 21.87 3.65 -1.74
N ALA A 188 21.39 4.60 -0.93
CA ALA A 188 22.04 5.02 0.31
C ALA A 188 21.05 4.95 1.48
N PRO A 189 21.54 4.80 2.74
CA PRO A 189 20.68 4.84 3.91
C PRO A 189 19.76 6.08 3.92
N PRO A 190 18.49 5.95 4.32
CA PRO A 190 17.88 4.77 4.94
C PRO A 190 17.36 3.72 3.94
N PHE A 191 17.59 3.89 2.65
CA PHE A 191 17.10 2.99 1.60
C PHE A 191 17.99 1.77 1.42
N VAL A 192 17.38 0.59 1.42
CA VAL A 192 18.09 -0.70 1.33
C VAL A 192 17.38 -1.62 0.35
N ALA A 193 18.07 -2.08 -0.69
CA ALA A 193 17.55 -3.09 -1.60
C ALA A 193 17.30 -4.41 -0.85
N ASN A 194 16.15 -5.03 -1.06
CA ASN A 194 15.73 -6.22 -0.29
C ASN A 194 15.86 -7.55 -1.07
N ASP A 195 16.62 -7.57 -2.16
CA ASP A 195 16.80 -8.75 -3.01
C ASP A 195 17.26 -9.99 -2.22
N ALA A 196 18.13 -9.80 -1.23
CA ALA A 196 18.62 -10.86 -0.36
C ALA A 196 17.54 -11.53 0.53
N GLN A 197 16.34 -10.96 0.62
CA GLN A 197 15.22 -11.52 1.38
C GLN A 197 14.13 -12.11 0.46
N LEU A 198 14.26 -12.05 -0.86
CA LEU A 198 13.30 -12.61 -1.83
C LEU A 198 12.95 -14.08 -1.56
N VAL A 199 13.91 -14.87 -1.06
CA VAL A 199 13.71 -16.27 -0.69
C VAL A 199 12.52 -16.48 0.26
N HIS A 200 12.25 -15.53 1.16
CA HIS A 200 11.15 -15.62 2.12
C HIS A 200 9.78 -15.24 1.54
N HIS A 201 9.76 -14.58 0.37
CA HIS A 201 8.53 -14.38 -0.38
C HIS A 201 8.11 -15.66 -1.12
N GLY A 202 9.04 -16.55 -1.47
CA GLY A 202 8.75 -17.72 -2.28
C GLY A 202 8.20 -17.37 -3.67
N LEU A 203 8.57 -16.20 -4.19
CA LEU A 203 8.25 -15.72 -5.54
C LEU A 203 9.52 -15.17 -6.17
N ASP A 204 9.61 -15.21 -7.49
CA ASP A 204 10.62 -14.45 -8.19
C ASP A 204 10.32 -12.93 -8.10
N LYS A 205 11.36 -12.15 -8.38
CA LYS A 205 11.33 -10.69 -8.24
C LYS A 205 10.32 -10.03 -9.19
N ALA A 206 10.22 -10.48 -10.44
CA ALA A 206 9.32 -9.91 -11.43
C ALA A 206 7.87 -10.17 -11.05
N SER A 207 7.53 -11.41 -10.69
CA SER A 207 6.21 -11.76 -10.15
C SER A 207 5.81 -10.87 -8.98
N LEU A 208 6.74 -10.60 -8.05
CA LEU A 208 6.45 -9.77 -6.89
C LEU A 208 6.34 -8.28 -7.23
N VAL A 209 7.00 -7.77 -8.27
CA VAL A 209 6.98 -6.33 -8.66
C VAL A 209 5.86 -5.99 -9.65
N GLU A 210 5.50 -6.92 -10.53
CA GLU A 210 4.58 -6.65 -11.63
C GLU A 210 3.15 -7.08 -11.32
N ASN A 211 2.95 -8.11 -10.49
CA ASN A 211 1.61 -8.63 -10.24
C ASN A 211 0.84 -7.74 -9.24
N PRO A 212 -0.22 -7.03 -9.69
CA PRO A 212 -0.96 -6.09 -8.85
C PRO A 212 -1.67 -6.75 -7.66
N ARG A 213 -1.92 -8.07 -7.71
CA ARG A 213 -2.52 -8.83 -6.59
C ARG A 213 -1.61 -8.86 -5.37
N TYR A 214 -0.31 -8.64 -5.55
CA TYR A 214 0.66 -8.64 -4.46
C TYR A 214 0.93 -7.25 -3.91
N HIS A 215 0.26 -6.21 -4.42
CA HIS A 215 0.49 -4.84 -4.00
C HIS A 215 -0.70 -4.22 -3.27
N LEU A 216 -0.37 -3.37 -2.32
CA LEU A 216 -1.19 -2.24 -1.92
C LEU A 216 -0.66 -1.02 -2.69
N GLN A 217 -1.54 -0.22 -3.29
CA GLN A 217 -1.16 1.01 -3.97
C GLN A 217 -1.75 2.21 -3.21
N VAL A 218 -0.91 3.20 -2.90
CA VAL A 218 -1.30 4.42 -2.20
C VAL A 218 -0.54 5.58 -2.84
N GLU A 219 -1.27 6.56 -3.37
CA GLU A 219 -0.74 7.79 -3.97
C GLU A 219 0.31 7.56 -5.07
N GLY A 220 -0.01 6.65 -6.00
CA GLY A 220 0.88 6.26 -7.09
C GLY A 220 2.06 5.36 -6.70
N LEU A 221 2.28 5.09 -5.41
CA LEU A 221 3.35 4.21 -4.92
C LEU A 221 2.83 2.80 -4.65
N ARG A 222 3.66 1.79 -4.95
CA ARG A 222 3.35 0.37 -4.68
C ARG A 222 4.06 -0.11 -3.44
N PHE A 223 3.33 -0.84 -2.61
CA PHE A 223 3.80 -1.49 -1.40
C PHE A 223 3.47 -2.97 -1.47
N VAL A 224 4.29 -3.82 -0.85
CA VAL A 224 3.92 -5.23 -0.68
C VAL A 224 2.59 -5.30 0.09
N SER A 225 1.65 -6.10 -0.39
CA SER A 225 0.35 -6.24 0.26
C SER A 225 0.46 -6.82 1.66
N PHE A 226 -0.50 -6.49 2.52
CA PHE A 226 -0.53 -6.93 3.92
C PHE A 226 -0.41 -8.46 4.09
N ASP A 227 -1.11 -9.23 3.25
CA ASP A 227 -1.02 -10.69 3.25
C ASP A 227 0.36 -11.19 2.81
N ARG A 228 1.00 -10.53 1.83
CA ARG A 228 2.35 -10.89 1.39
C ARG A 228 3.39 -10.60 2.48
N VAL A 229 3.24 -9.51 3.23
CA VAL A 229 4.06 -9.24 4.42
C VAL A 229 3.88 -10.32 5.48
N ARG A 230 2.64 -10.77 5.73
CA ARG A 230 2.35 -11.88 6.66
C ARG A 230 3.07 -13.16 6.24
N ARG A 231 2.94 -13.57 4.97
CA ARG A 231 3.59 -14.79 4.45
C ARG A 231 5.11 -14.70 4.55
N PHE A 232 5.66 -13.55 4.18
CA PHE A 232 7.09 -13.28 4.30
C PHE A 232 7.58 -13.46 5.75
N LYS A 233 6.88 -12.85 6.72
CA LYS A 233 7.27 -12.90 8.13
C LYS A 233 7.13 -14.29 8.74
N LEU A 234 6.10 -15.04 8.32
CA LEU A 234 5.95 -16.46 8.67
C LEU A 234 7.11 -17.31 8.16
N SER A 235 7.53 -17.12 6.90
CA SER A 235 8.67 -17.83 6.32
C SER A 235 9.99 -17.49 7.01
N ARG A 236 10.21 -16.20 7.34
CA ARG A 236 11.46 -15.72 7.94
C ARG A 236 11.62 -16.09 9.42
N GLY A 237 10.53 -16.06 10.19
CA GLY A 237 10.46 -16.60 11.55
C GLY A 237 11.33 -15.91 12.61
N ARG A 238 11.73 -14.64 12.45
CA ARG A 238 12.50 -13.95 13.51
C ARG A 238 11.60 -13.62 14.71
N LEU A 239 12.20 -13.36 15.86
CA LEU A 239 11.47 -12.96 17.07
C LEU A 239 10.63 -11.69 16.83
N VAL A 240 11.18 -10.71 16.10
CA VAL A 240 10.44 -9.51 15.67
C VAL A 240 9.27 -9.84 14.74
N ASP A 241 9.40 -10.88 13.90
CA ASP A 241 8.35 -11.31 12.97
C ASP A 241 7.16 -11.90 13.73
N HIS A 242 7.41 -12.64 14.81
CA HIS A 242 6.34 -13.17 15.66
C HIS A 242 5.54 -12.05 16.32
N ASN A 243 6.22 -11.01 16.82
CA ASN A 243 5.55 -9.84 17.39
C ASN A 243 4.74 -9.08 16.32
N ASP A 244 5.32 -8.88 15.13
CA ASP A 244 4.64 -8.24 14.01
C ASP A 244 3.38 -9.03 13.60
N LEU A 245 3.46 -10.35 13.47
CA LEU A 245 2.32 -11.22 13.15
C LEU A 245 1.24 -11.16 14.22
N ALA A 246 1.60 -11.11 15.51
CA ALA A 246 0.65 -10.93 16.59
C ALA A 246 -0.06 -9.57 16.51
N MET A 247 0.68 -8.50 16.21
CA MET A 247 0.11 -7.17 16.01
C MET A 247 -0.78 -7.10 14.76
N MET A 248 -0.39 -7.70 13.64
CA MET A 248 -1.21 -7.77 12.43
C MET A 248 -2.56 -8.45 12.70
N ARG A 249 -2.55 -9.58 13.41
CA ARG A 249 -3.78 -10.27 13.84
C ARG A 249 -4.61 -9.42 14.79
N ALA A 250 -3.97 -8.72 15.72
CA ALA A 250 -4.66 -7.81 16.63
C ALA A 250 -5.34 -6.64 15.91
N LEU A 251 -4.74 -6.14 14.83
CA LEU A 251 -5.32 -5.10 13.99
C LEU A 251 -6.61 -5.58 13.30
N GLU A 252 -6.54 -6.73 12.63
CA GLU A 252 -7.70 -7.32 11.94
C GLU A 252 -8.83 -7.67 12.91
N ALA A 253 -8.48 -8.15 14.11
CA ALA A 253 -9.45 -8.48 15.16
C ALA A 253 -10.01 -7.25 15.90
N GLY A 254 -9.57 -6.03 15.56
CA GLY A 254 -10.01 -4.82 16.25
C GLY A 254 -9.64 -4.79 17.75
N ALA A 255 -8.49 -5.38 18.12
CA ALA A 255 -8.05 -5.53 19.51
C ALA A 255 -6.94 -4.52 19.88
N PRO A 256 -7.27 -3.25 20.21
CA PRO A 256 -6.28 -2.17 20.38
C PRO A 256 -5.30 -2.40 21.53
N TRP A 257 -5.70 -3.12 22.59
CA TRP A 257 -4.83 -3.44 23.72
C TRP A 257 -3.72 -4.42 23.34
N ARG A 258 -4.00 -5.39 22.45
CA ARG A 258 -2.99 -6.34 21.93
C ARG A 258 -1.98 -5.62 21.04
N LEU A 259 -2.46 -4.67 20.23
CA LEU A 259 -1.58 -3.78 19.46
C LEU A 259 -0.68 -2.93 20.35
N ALA A 260 -1.23 -2.36 21.43
CA ALA A 260 -0.45 -1.58 22.39
C ALA A 260 0.63 -2.44 23.06
N LEU A 261 0.27 -3.64 23.54
CA LEU A 261 1.21 -4.60 24.12
C LEU A 261 2.34 -4.97 23.15
N GLY A 262 2.00 -5.29 21.90
CA GLY A 262 3.00 -5.58 20.85
C GLY A 262 3.92 -4.39 20.57
N GLY A 263 3.41 -3.16 20.66
CA GLY A 263 4.20 -1.93 20.56
C GLY A 263 5.23 -1.79 21.69
N TYR A 264 4.85 -2.10 22.94
CA TYR A 264 5.80 -2.11 24.06
C TYR A 264 6.87 -3.19 23.88
N LEU A 265 6.49 -4.38 23.42
CA LEU A 265 7.44 -5.46 23.12
C LEU A 265 8.41 -5.07 22.00
N ASP A 266 7.95 -4.44 20.92
CA ASP A 266 8.83 -3.92 19.87
C ASP A 266 9.83 -2.90 20.44
N GLY A 267 9.36 -1.96 21.26
CA GLY A 267 10.23 -0.98 21.93
C GLY A 267 11.31 -1.65 22.80
N GLY A 268 10.95 -2.68 23.57
CA GLY A 268 11.89 -3.46 24.35
C GLY A 268 12.92 -4.22 23.50
N LEU A 269 12.49 -4.85 22.41
CA LEU A 269 13.38 -5.55 21.48
C LEU A 269 14.39 -4.60 20.83
N VAL A 270 13.98 -3.38 20.51
CA VAL A 270 14.85 -2.33 19.95
C VAL A 270 15.90 -1.89 20.94
N LEU A 271 15.49 -1.63 22.18
CA LEU A 271 16.40 -1.24 23.24
C LEU A 271 17.46 -2.32 23.43
N LEU A 272 17.05 -3.59 23.47
CA LEU A 272 17.96 -4.73 23.57
C LEU A 272 18.93 -4.79 22.38
N GLN A 273 18.47 -4.57 21.15
CA GLN A 273 19.34 -4.52 19.97
C GLN A 273 20.36 -3.38 20.03
N ARG A 274 19.95 -2.20 20.52
CA ARG A 274 20.84 -1.05 20.73
C ARG A 274 21.90 -1.36 21.80
N LEU A 275 21.49 -1.94 22.93
CA LEU A 275 22.41 -2.36 24.00
C LEU A 275 23.43 -3.40 23.50
N ARG A 276 23.01 -4.37 22.66
CA ARG A 276 23.93 -5.34 22.04
C ARG A 276 24.92 -4.68 21.07
N ARG A 277 24.49 -3.68 20.29
CA ARG A 277 25.40 -2.91 19.41
C ARG A 277 26.42 -2.13 20.24
N LEU A 278 25.98 -1.48 21.31
CA LEU A 278 26.84 -0.76 22.23
C LEU A 278 27.85 -1.70 22.90
N GLY A 279 27.41 -2.84 23.43
CA GLY A 279 28.29 -3.84 24.02
C GLY A 279 29.38 -4.34 23.06
N ARG A 280 29.04 -4.62 21.80
CA ARG A 280 30.03 -4.98 20.76
C ARG A 280 30.99 -3.85 20.42
N TRP A 281 30.54 -2.60 20.51
CA TRP A 281 31.41 -1.44 20.32
C TRP A 281 32.37 -1.27 21.49
N VAL A 282 31.88 -1.40 22.74
CA VAL A 282 32.70 -1.36 23.96
C VAL A 282 33.73 -2.48 23.95
N ALA A 283 33.32 -3.71 23.64
CA ALA A 283 34.23 -4.86 23.56
C ALA A 283 35.36 -4.62 22.55
N ARG A 284 35.06 -4.09 21.35
CA ARG A 284 36.08 -3.75 20.35
C ARG A 284 37.06 -2.66 20.80
N ARG A 285 36.62 -1.71 21.63
CA ARG A 285 37.51 -0.70 22.23
C ARG A 285 38.39 -1.29 23.32
N LEU A 286 37.85 -2.17 24.16
CA LEU A 286 38.58 -2.78 25.27
C LEU A 286 39.60 -3.83 24.82
N THR A 287 39.32 -4.59 23.77
CA THR A 287 40.27 -5.60 23.26
C THR A 287 41.46 -4.99 22.50
N GLY A 288 41.46 -3.67 22.27
CA GLY A 288 42.49 -2.94 21.52
C GLY A 288 42.65 -3.43 20.06
N PRO A 289 43.26 -2.65 19.17
CA PRO A 289 43.83 -3.24 17.97
C PRO A 289 44.93 -4.20 18.44
N SER A 290 44.75 -5.51 18.26
CA SER A 290 45.86 -6.44 18.44
C SER A 290 46.98 -5.90 17.55
N ARG A 291 48.07 -5.40 18.14
CA ARG A 291 49.29 -5.07 17.40
C ARG A 291 49.65 -6.36 16.66
N ARG A 292 49.28 -6.45 15.38
CA ARG A 292 49.93 -7.39 14.46
C ARG A 292 51.39 -7.00 14.57
N ARG A 293 52.17 -7.80 15.29
CA ARG A 293 53.62 -7.78 15.15
C ARG A 293 53.83 -8.09 13.68
N ASP A 294 54.16 -7.06 12.90
CA ASP A 294 54.70 -7.22 11.57
C ASP A 294 55.96 -8.08 11.75
N GLY A 295 55.79 -9.37 11.44
CA GLY A 295 56.89 -10.32 11.35
C GLY A 295 57.81 -9.80 10.28
N VAL A 296 58.93 -9.25 10.72
CA VAL A 296 60.12 -8.97 9.92
C VAL A 296 60.39 -10.21 9.06
N SER A 297 60.15 -10.11 7.75
CA SER A 297 60.63 -11.11 6.79
C SER A 297 62.16 -11.09 6.83
N PRO A 298 62.84 -12.21 7.14
CA PRO A 298 64.28 -12.28 7.00
C PRO A 298 64.61 -12.22 5.51
N ARG A 299 65.31 -11.15 5.11
CA ARG A 299 65.98 -11.05 3.80
C ARG A 299 66.92 -12.27 3.67
N ARG A 300 66.64 -13.16 2.72
CA ARG A 300 67.64 -14.10 2.20
C ARG A 300 68.54 -13.34 1.24
N ARG A 301 69.85 -13.34 1.55
CA ARG A 301 70.93 -13.08 0.59
C ARG A 301 71.32 -14.39 -0.06
#